data_AF-A0A0W0S019-F1
#
_entry.id   AF-A0A0W0S019-F1
#
_cell.length_a   1.000
_cell.length_b   1.000
_cell.length_c   1.000
_cell.angle_alpha   90.00
_cell.angle_beta   90.00
_cell.angle_gamma   90.00
#
_symmetry.space_group_name_H-M   'P 1'
#
loop_
_entity.id
_entity.type
_entity.pdbx_description
1 polymer ?
#
loop_
_entity_poly.entity_id
_entity_poly.type
_entity_poly.pdbx_seq_one_letter_code
_entity_poly.pdbx_strand_id
1 'polypeptide(L)' 'MNIHVKRIYEESNKSDGFRILLWPRGIKKSDSQIDLWLKDIAPNDSLRKGR' A
#
# COMPACT_ATOMS: atom_id res chain seq x y z
N MET A 1 8.04 -10.03 15.32
CA MET A 1 7.30 -9.74 14.08
C MET A 1 7.85 -8.44 13.53
N ASN A 2 8.57 -8.48 12.39
CA ASN A 2 9.20 -7.29 11.82
C ASN A 2 8.34 -6.77 10.66
N ILE A 3 7.83 -5.55 10.76
CA ILE A 3 7.02 -4.93 9.71
C ILE A 3 7.83 -3.75 9.17
N HIS A 4 8.07 -3.77 7.86
CA HIS A 4 8.78 -2.70 7.18
C HIS A 4 7.76 -1.84 6.42
N VAL A 5 7.91 -0.52 6.55
CA VAL A 5 7.06 0.45 5.85
C VAL A 5 7.87 1.06 4.73
N LYS A 6 7.32 1.01 3.51
CA LYS A 6 7.92 1.54 2.30
C LYS A 6 6.85 2.27 1.50
N ARG A 7 7.20 3.38 0.86
CA ARG A 7 6.29 4.06 -0.06
C ARG A 7 6.16 3.22 -1.32
N ILE A 8 4.93 3.14 -1.82
CA ILE A 8 4.61 2.43 -3.06
C ILE A 8 5.29 3.02 -4.32
N TYR A 9 5.73 4.28 -4.26
CA TYR A 9 6.53 4.91 -5.32
C TYR A 9 8.01 4.49 -5.30
N GLU A 10 8.48 3.84 -4.23
CA GLU A 10 9.82 3.30 -4.18
C GLU A 10 9.88 2.00 -4.97
N GLU A 11 10.98 1.78 -5.67
CA GLU A 11 11.19 0.58 -6.49
C GLU A 11 11.01 -0.68 -5.64
N SER A 12 10.27 -1.64 -6.18
CA SER A 12 10.05 -2.92 -5.54
C SER A 12 11.35 -3.72 -5.49
N ASN A 13 11.71 -4.24 -4.32
CA ASN A 13 12.86 -5.11 -4.16
C ASN A 13 12.38 -6.54 -3.91
N LYS A 14 13.10 -7.54 -4.44
CA LYS A 14 12.84 -8.96 -4.17
C LYS A 14 12.93 -9.31 -2.68
N SER A 15 13.70 -8.53 -1.91
CA SER A 15 13.80 -8.67 -0.46
C SER A 15 12.62 -8.10 0.32
N ASP A 16 11.70 -7.37 -0.33
CA ASP A 16 10.52 -6.81 0.34
C ASP A 16 9.51 -7.91 0.74
N GLY A 17 9.66 -9.12 0.23
CA GLY A 17 8.80 -10.26 0.57
C GLY A 17 7.35 -10.01 0.16
N PHE A 18 6.42 -10.19 1.11
CA PHE A 18 4.99 -10.02 0.86
C PHE A 18 4.54 -8.58 1.05
N ARG A 19 4.04 -7.95 -0.02
CA ARG A 19 3.73 -6.52 -0.05
C ARG A 19 2.23 -6.28 0.01
N ILE A 20 1.80 -5.59 1.07
CA ILE A 20 0.40 -5.22 1.29
C ILE A 20 0.23 -3.71 1.05
N LEU A 21 -0.69 -3.34 0.15
CA LEU A 21 -1.06 -1.94 -0.03
C LEU A 21 -2.12 -1.53 1.00
N LEU A 22 -1.72 -0.67 1.93
CA LEU A 22 -2.62 -0.06 2.91
C LEU A 22 -3.13 1.31 2.45
N TRP A 23 -2.39 2.01 1.58
CA TRP A 23 -2.75 3.36 1.17
C TRP A 23 -2.57 3.63 -0.33
N PRO A 24 -3.66 3.59 -1.10
CA PRO A 24 -3.64 3.92 -2.51
C PRO A 24 -3.73 5.44 -2.72
N ARG A 25 -2.60 6.15 -2.89
CA ARG A 25 -2.61 7.56 -3.31
C ARG A 25 -2.63 7.69 -4.83
N GLY A 26 -3.81 7.46 -5.43
CA GLY A 26 -3.97 7.62 -6.88
C GLY A 26 -3.17 6.62 -7.71
N ILE A 27 -2.82 5.46 -7.14
CA ILE A 27 -2.04 4.43 -7.82
C ILE A 27 -2.97 3.35 -8.36
N LYS A 28 -2.75 3.00 -9.63
CA LYS A 28 -3.42 1.87 -10.27
C LYS A 28 -2.79 0.58 -9.78
N LYS A 29 -3.62 -0.44 -9.54
CA LYS A 29 -3.22 -1.76 -9.05
C LYS A 29 -2.12 -2.41 -9.92
N SER A 30 -2.02 -1.99 -11.18
CA SER A 30 -1.10 -2.51 -12.18
C SER A 30 0.34 -1.97 -12.09
N ASP A 31 0.59 -0.90 -11.33
CA ASP A 31 1.86 -0.16 -11.38
C ASP A 31 2.91 -0.61 -10.36
N SER A 32 2.55 -1.48 -9.42
CA SER A 32 3.45 -1.80 -8.31
C SER A 32 3.25 -3.25 -7.95
N GLN A 33 4.33 -4.03 -7.92
CA GLN A 33 4.34 -5.45 -7.51
C GLN A 33 3.75 -5.60 -6.10
N ILE A 34 2.43 -5.68 -6.00
CA ILE A 34 1.64 -5.75 -4.78
C ILE A 34 0.97 -7.11 -4.77
N ASP A 35 1.23 -7.90 -3.74
CA ASP A 35 0.63 -9.22 -3.59
C ASP A 35 -0.81 -9.12 -3.10
N LEU A 36 -1.09 -8.13 -2.23
CA LEU A 36 -2.40 -7.97 -1.63
C LEU A 36 -2.81 -6.50 -1.46
N TRP A 37 -4.04 -6.19 -1.83
CA TRP A 37 -4.67 -4.90 -1.55
C TRP A 37 -6.03 -5.10 -0.89
N LEU A 38 -6.05 -4.90 0.42
CA LEU A 38 -7.25 -4.99 1.24
C LEU A 38 -7.91 -3.61 1.34
N LYS A 39 -8.68 -3.26 0.30
CA LYS A 39 -9.36 -1.95 0.22
C LYS A 39 -10.30 -1.70 1.40
N ASP A 40 -10.95 -2.74 1.90
CA ASP A 40 -11.95 -2.63 2.98
C ASP A 40 -11.35 -2.29 4.34
N ILE A 41 -10.09 -2.67 4.59
CA ILE A 41 -9.39 -2.32 5.84
C ILE A 41 -8.55 -1.05 5.70
N ALA A 42 -8.28 -0.63 4.47
CA ALA A 42 -7.53 0.59 4.22
C ALA A 42 -8.37 1.79 4.67
N PRO A 43 -7.74 2.81 5.30
CA PRO A 43 -8.45 4.05 5.61
C PRO A 43 -9.01 4.65 4.32
N ASN A 44 -10.33 4.71 4.22
CA ASN A 44 -10.99 5.28 3.05
C ASN A 44 -10.73 6.80 2.98
N ASP A 45 -10.84 7.39 1.79
CA ASP A 45 -10.55 8.82 1.60
C ASP A 45 -11.50 9.74 2.42
N SER A 46 -12.70 9.25 2.74
CA SER A 46 -13.69 9.91 3.60
C SER A 46 -13.24 10.01 5.07
N LEU A 47 -12.56 8.99 5.61
CA LEU A 47 -12.00 9.00 6.97
C LEU A 47 -10.76 9.88 7.10
N ARG A 48 -10.09 10.18 5.99
CA ARG A 48 -8.90 11.01 5.95
C ARG A 48 -9.18 12.51 5.97
N LYS A 49 -10.40 12.93 5.60
CA LYS A 49 -10.85 14.31 5.79
C LYS A 49 -11.17 14.56 7.26
N GLY A 50 -10.18 14.31 8.13
CA GLY A 50 -10.13 14.93 9.44
C GLY A 50 -10.02 16.43 9.21
N ARG A 51 -11.03 17.15 9.68
CA ARG A 51 -11.07 18.61 9.70
C ARG A 51 -10.02 19.15 10.67
#